data_AF-A0A061N822-F1
#
_entry.id   AF-A0A061N822-F1
#
_cell.length_a   1.000
_cell.length_b   1.000
_cell.length_c   1.000
_cell.angle_alpha   90.00
_cell.angle_beta   90.00
_cell.angle_gamma   90.00
#
_symmetry.space_group_name_H-M   'P 1'
#
loop_
_entity.id
_entity.type
_entity.pdbx_description
1 polymer ?
#
loop_
_entity_poly.entity_id
_entity_poly.type
_entity_poly.pdbx_seq_one_letter_code
_entity_poly.pdbx_strand_id
1 'polypeptide(L)'
;MNLPVDLIKSQTLPALFLDVDALNRNLTAIANRSQGKTIRLATKSIRSLPLLKHIMKSSQTYQGVMSYSVEEANWLYAEGIDDILVAYPSTDRHELHKLTRHMKTGANITVMVDDDEHLSFLQAIAHDEQSQFCICIDVDMSTNFNGFHFGVRRSPLRTTEKVVQFAKRIQNYPNLKLVGIMGYEAQLAGVTDYSDQSIKDFAIKRLKKSKCKTCAFETATSRKSFAQRRH
;
A
#
# COMPACT_ATOMS: atom_id res chain seq x y z
N MET A 1 12.70 18.42 22.45
CA MET A 1 11.28 18.77 22.26
C MET A 1 10.85 19.49 23.52
N ASN A 2 10.75 20.82 23.49
CA ASN A 2 10.25 21.58 24.63
C ASN A 2 8.73 21.62 24.52
N LEU A 3 8.05 20.58 25.02
CA LEU A 3 6.59 20.65 25.14
C LEU A 3 6.27 21.74 26.16
N PRO A 4 5.52 22.80 25.80
CA PRO A 4 5.17 23.84 26.74
C PRO A 4 4.36 23.19 27.88
N VAL A 5 4.93 23.21 29.09
CA VAL A 5 4.39 22.52 30.28
C VAL A 5 2.93 22.94 30.55
N ASP A 6 2.58 24.17 30.20
CA ASP A 6 1.24 24.71 30.38
C ASP A 6 0.20 24.08 29.46
N LEU A 7 0.61 23.58 28.28
CA LEU A 7 -0.28 22.83 27.39
C LEU A 7 -0.68 21.49 28.03
N ILE A 8 0.25 20.83 28.73
CA ILE A 8 0.03 19.54 29.39
C ILE A 8 -0.88 19.69 30.62
N LYS A 9 -0.68 20.74 31.42
CA LYS A 9 -1.46 20.98 32.66
C LYS A 9 -2.97 21.09 32.42
N SER A 10 -3.38 21.51 31.22
CA SER A 10 -4.79 21.69 30.85
C SER A 10 -5.48 20.40 30.38
N GLN A 11 -4.75 19.29 30.23
CA GLN A 11 -5.25 18.05 29.64
C GLN A 11 -5.46 16.96 30.68
N THR A 12 -6.47 16.11 30.46
CA THR A 12 -6.62 14.87 31.21
C THR A 12 -5.64 13.83 30.65
N LEU A 13 -4.91 13.14 31.53
CA LEU A 13 -3.86 12.17 31.17
C LEU A 13 -4.35 10.72 31.35
N PRO A 14 -3.87 9.75 30.55
CA PRO A 14 -2.83 9.86 29.52
C PRO A 14 -3.33 10.53 28.23
N ALA A 15 -2.49 11.38 27.64
CA ALA A 15 -2.78 12.10 26.39
C ALA A 15 -1.67 11.89 25.36
N LEU A 16 -2.04 11.91 24.07
CA LEU A 16 -1.12 11.86 22.94
C LEU A 16 -0.98 13.26 22.33
N PHE A 17 0.25 13.75 22.22
CA PHE A 17 0.55 15.04 21.60
C PHE A 17 1.29 14.83 20.28
N LEU A 18 0.98 15.69 19.30
CA LEU A 18 1.64 15.73 18.01
C LEU A 18 2.35 17.08 17.84
N ASP A 19 3.67 17.04 17.69
CA ASP A 19 4.45 18.21 17.27
C ASP A 19 4.24 18.42 15.76
N VAL A 20 3.38 19.40 15.43
CA VAL A 20 3.00 19.71 14.03
C VAL A 20 4.19 20.24 13.24
N ASP A 21 5.11 20.98 13.86
CA ASP A 21 6.29 21.49 13.16
C ASP A 21 7.27 20.35 12.85
N ALA A 22 7.45 19.41 13.79
CA ALA A 22 8.22 18.20 13.54
C ALA A 22 7.59 17.33 12.46
N LEU A 23 6.26 17.18 12.48
CA LEU A 23 5.53 16.50 11.41
C LEU A 23 5.84 17.14 10.06
N ASN A 24 5.66 18.45 9.92
CA ASN A 24 5.88 19.16 8.65
C ASN A 24 7.31 19.00 8.14
N ARG A 25 8.32 19.11 9.01
CA ARG A 25 9.73 18.84 8.65
C ARG A 25 9.93 17.41 8.14
N ASN A 26 9.32 16.42 8.81
CA ASN A 26 9.38 15.02 8.39
C ASN A 26 8.71 14.82 7.03
N LEU A 27 7.55 15.43 6.80
CA LEU A 27 6.84 15.34 5.52
C LEU A 27 7.66 15.90 4.37
N THR A 28 8.32 17.06 4.53
CA THR A 28 9.23 17.61 3.52
C THR A 28 10.42 16.67 3.28
N ALA A 29 11.02 16.16 4.35
CA ALA A 29 12.18 15.28 4.25
C ALA A 29 11.87 13.95 3.56
N ILE A 30 10.68 13.38 3.79
CA ILE A 30 10.20 12.17 3.11
C ILE A 30 9.89 12.48 1.63
N ALA A 31 9.20 13.59 1.35
CA ALA A 31 8.86 13.97 -0.01
C ALA A 31 10.11 14.17 -0.88
N ASN A 32 11.16 14.81 -0.35
CA ASN A 32 12.43 14.97 -1.06
C ASN A 32 13.13 13.64 -1.36
N ARG A 33 13.01 12.65 -0.47
CA ARG A 33 13.60 11.31 -0.64
C ARG A 33 12.80 10.42 -1.60
N SER A 34 11.56 10.76 -1.91
CA SER A 34 10.71 10.00 -2.83
C SER A 34 11.27 9.92 -4.25
N GLN A 35 12.18 10.84 -4.63
CA GLN A 35 12.79 10.91 -5.97
C GLN A 35 11.73 10.93 -7.09
N GLY A 36 10.64 11.67 -6.87
CA GLY A 36 9.55 11.82 -7.84
C GLY A 36 8.51 10.69 -7.82
N LYS A 37 8.64 9.70 -6.95
CA LYS A 37 7.59 8.70 -6.69
C LYS A 37 6.53 9.27 -5.77
N THR A 38 5.31 8.80 -5.94
CA THR A 38 4.19 9.09 -5.03
C THR A 38 4.25 8.16 -3.83
N ILE A 39 3.76 8.63 -2.68
CA ILE A 39 3.74 7.93 -1.40
C ILE A 39 2.29 7.76 -0.98
N ARG A 40 1.90 6.52 -0.70
CA ARG A 40 0.58 6.16 -0.19
C ARG A 40 0.64 5.98 1.32
N LEU A 41 -0.23 6.65 2.07
CA LEU A 41 -0.17 6.64 3.54
C LEU A 41 -0.78 5.35 4.12
N ALA A 42 -0.01 4.58 4.86
CA ALA A 42 -0.53 3.43 5.61
C ALA A 42 -1.38 3.90 6.82
N THR A 43 -2.69 3.71 6.76
CA THR A 43 -3.63 4.25 7.77
C THR A 43 -3.46 3.60 9.13
N LYS A 44 -3.03 2.33 9.17
CA LYS A 44 -2.90 1.51 10.38
C LYS A 44 -2.09 2.17 11.50
N SER A 45 -1.08 2.98 11.15
CA SER A 45 -0.16 3.61 12.10
C SER A 45 -0.55 5.04 12.46
N ILE A 46 -1.36 5.70 11.64
CA ILE A 46 -1.76 7.10 11.83
C ILE A 46 -3.10 7.17 12.58
N ARG A 47 -4.06 6.31 12.21
CA ARG A 47 -5.40 6.17 12.85
C ARG A 47 -6.09 7.50 13.18
N SER A 48 -5.87 8.53 12.36
CA SER A 48 -6.44 9.86 12.51
C SER A 48 -6.77 10.41 11.13
N LEU A 49 -8.06 10.45 10.81
CA LEU A 49 -8.56 10.95 9.52
C LEU A 49 -8.19 12.42 9.26
N PRO A 50 -8.32 13.35 10.23
CA PRO A 50 -7.87 14.73 10.02
C PRO A 50 -6.39 14.82 9.69
N LEU A 51 -5.56 13.99 10.34
CA LEU A 51 -4.12 13.95 10.09
C LEU A 51 -3.79 13.35 8.72
N LEU A 52 -4.47 12.27 8.30
CA LEU A 52 -4.33 11.72 6.95
C LEU A 52 -4.66 12.78 5.89
N LYS A 53 -5.80 13.46 6.03
CA LYS A 53 -6.23 14.55 5.13
C LYS A 53 -5.24 15.72 5.14
N HIS A 54 -4.67 16.07 6.30
CA HIS A 54 -3.65 17.10 6.42
C HIS A 54 -2.37 16.72 5.65
N ILE A 55 -1.86 15.50 5.84
CA ILE A 55 -0.65 15.02 5.16
C ILE A 55 -0.88 14.98 3.65
N MET A 56 -2.00 14.45 3.17
CA MET A 56 -2.33 14.39 1.74
C MET A 56 -2.41 15.79 1.10
N LYS A 57 -2.85 16.81 1.84
CA LYS A 57 -2.90 18.20 1.35
C LYS A 57 -1.55 18.91 1.36
N SER A 58 -0.56 18.38 2.10
CA SER A 58 0.75 19.03 2.26
C SER A 58 1.59 19.06 0.98
N SER A 59 1.45 18.06 0.12
CA SER A 59 2.19 17.94 -1.15
C SER A 59 1.56 16.89 -2.06
N GLN A 60 1.67 17.09 -3.36
CA GLN A 60 1.25 16.11 -4.38
C GLN A 60 2.01 14.78 -4.29
N THR A 61 3.15 14.73 -3.59
CA THR A 61 3.88 13.50 -3.31
C THR A 61 3.03 12.51 -2.51
N TYR A 62 2.17 12.98 -1.60
CA TYR A 62 1.33 12.12 -0.77
C TYR A 62 0.00 11.85 -1.49
N GLN A 63 -0.11 10.67 -2.11
CA GLN A 63 -1.24 10.31 -2.94
C GLN A 63 -1.90 9.02 -2.46
N GLY A 64 -3.16 9.16 -2.04
CA GLY A 64 -4.00 8.07 -1.57
C GLY A 64 -3.56 7.47 -0.24
N VAL A 65 -4.31 6.47 0.19
CA VAL A 65 -4.09 5.75 1.46
C VAL A 65 -4.08 4.24 1.27
N MET A 66 -3.34 3.53 2.12
CA MET A 66 -3.35 2.09 2.20
C MET A 66 -4.10 1.69 3.45
N SER A 67 -5.33 1.18 3.27
CA SER A 67 -6.19 0.71 4.37
C SER A 67 -5.78 -0.69 4.80
N TYR A 68 -6.04 -1.03 6.05
CA TYR A 68 -5.77 -2.34 6.61
C TYR A 68 -6.84 -3.37 6.20
N SER A 69 -8.12 -2.97 6.15
CA SER A 69 -9.25 -3.83 5.79
C SER A 69 -10.14 -3.21 4.70
N VAL A 70 -11.06 -4.03 4.16
CA VAL A 70 -12.09 -3.58 3.22
C VAL A 70 -13.12 -2.69 3.91
N GLU A 71 -13.52 -3.02 5.13
CA GLU A 71 -14.39 -2.18 5.97
C GLU A 71 -13.80 -0.77 6.16
N GLU A 72 -12.51 -0.70 6.50
CA GLU A 72 -11.82 0.58 6.64
C GLU A 72 -11.77 1.33 5.30
N ALA A 73 -11.61 0.64 4.17
CA ALA A 73 -11.66 1.27 2.85
C ALA A 73 -13.05 1.86 2.55
N ASN A 74 -14.13 1.14 2.85
CA ASN A 74 -15.49 1.65 2.70
C ASN A 74 -15.71 2.90 3.57
N TRP A 75 -15.24 2.88 4.82
CA TRP A 75 -15.32 4.05 5.71
C TRP A 75 -14.50 5.23 5.20
N LEU A 76 -13.24 5.02 4.78
CA LEU A 76 -12.38 6.07 4.23
C LEU A 76 -12.98 6.70 2.96
N TYR A 77 -13.62 5.89 2.11
CA TYR A 77 -14.31 6.37 0.93
C TYR A 77 -15.49 7.26 1.28
N ALA A 78 -16.33 6.84 2.24
CA ALA A 78 -17.44 7.65 2.74
C ALA A 78 -16.97 8.99 3.34
N GLU A 79 -15.77 9.00 3.91
CA GLU A 79 -15.10 10.20 4.43
C GLU A 79 -14.42 11.07 3.36
N GLY A 80 -14.57 10.72 2.07
CA GLY A 80 -14.09 11.51 0.94
C GLY A 80 -12.64 11.24 0.53
N ILE A 81 -12.06 10.10 0.91
CA ILE A 81 -10.79 9.61 0.37
C ILE A 81 -11.10 8.59 -0.72
N ASP A 82 -10.86 8.94 -1.98
CA ASP A 82 -11.26 8.13 -3.13
C ASP A 82 -10.16 7.26 -3.73
N ASP A 83 -8.90 7.52 -3.36
CA ASP A 83 -7.73 6.76 -3.80
C ASP A 83 -7.25 5.80 -2.70
N ILE A 84 -7.69 4.53 -2.72
CA ILE A 84 -7.47 3.56 -1.64
C ILE A 84 -6.86 2.25 -2.15
N LEU A 85 -5.88 1.71 -1.41
CA LEU A 85 -5.28 0.39 -1.62
C LEU A 85 -5.58 -0.45 -0.38
N VAL A 86 -6.30 -1.56 -0.53
CA VAL A 86 -6.51 -2.49 0.59
C VAL A 86 -5.24 -3.32 0.76
N ALA A 87 -4.63 -3.29 1.94
CA ALA A 87 -3.29 -3.84 2.17
C ALA A 87 -3.20 -5.38 2.02
N TYR A 88 -4.33 -6.09 2.16
CA TYR A 88 -4.37 -7.55 2.20
C TYR A 88 -5.54 -8.10 1.38
N PRO A 89 -5.40 -9.33 0.83
CA PRO A 89 -6.53 -10.10 0.34
C PRO A 89 -7.64 -10.19 1.39
N SER A 90 -8.89 -10.18 0.96
CA SER A 90 -10.03 -10.22 1.87
C SER A 90 -11.11 -11.15 1.34
N THR A 91 -11.72 -11.89 2.25
CA THR A 91 -12.86 -12.78 1.97
C THR A 91 -14.15 -12.27 2.60
N ASP A 92 -14.17 -11.04 3.12
CA ASP A 92 -15.38 -10.41 3.64
C ASP A 92 -16.30 -10.03 2.48
N ARG A 93 -17.19 -10.97 2.14
CA ARG A 93 -18.12 -10.85 1.01
C ARG A 93 -19.00 -9.61 1.14
N HIS A 94 -19.51 -9.31 2.33
CA HIS A 94 -20.43 -8.20 2.55
C HIS A 94 -19.75 -6.85 2.30
N GLU A 95 -18.57 -6.67 2.89
CA GLU A 95 -17.80 -5.44 2.70
C GLU A 95 -17.28 -5.30 1.27
N LEU A 96 -16.95 -6.41 0.60
CA LEU A 96 -16.56 -6.40 -0.80
C LEU A 96 -17.70 -5.99 -1.74
N HIS A 97 -18.94 -6.46 -1.53
CA HIS A 97 -20.09 -5.99 -2.31
C HIS A 97 -20.27 -4.47 -2.19
N LYS A 98 -20.16 -3.92 -0.97
CA LYS A 98 -20.19 -2.46 -0.76
C LYS A 98 -19.06 -1.76 -1.51
N LEU A 99 -17.84 -2.29 -1.41
CA LEU A 99 -16.65 -1.75 -2.07
C LEU A 99 -16.83 -1.70 -3.59
N THR A 100 -17.36 -2.76 -4.21
CA THR A 100 -17.57 -2.81 -5.66
C THR A 100 -18.61 -1.81 -6.15
N ARG A 101 -19.61 -1.48 -5.31
CA ARG A 101 -20.59 -0.41 -5.60
C ARG A 101 -19.93 0.96 -5.63
N HIS A 102 -19.00 1.24 -4.70
CA HIS A 102 -18.19 2.47 -4.74
C HIS A 102 -17.31 2.54 -5.99
N MET A 103 -16.70 1.42 -6.40
CA MET A 103 -15.92 1.34 -7.64
C MET A 103 -16.77 1.63 -8.88
N LYS A 104 -18.03 1.15 -8.90
CA LYS A 104 -18.99 1.42 -9.99
C LYS A 104 -19.29 2.91 -10.16
N THR A 105 -19.24 3.68 -9.07
CA THR A 105 -19.46 5.14 -9.07
C THR A 105 -18.17 5.95 -9.25
N GLY A 106 -17.04 5.30 -9.55
CA GLY A 106 -15.78 5.95 -9.91
C GLY A 106 -14.72 6.01 -8.80
N ALA A 107 -14.90 5.32 -7.67
CA ALA A 107 -13.87 5.23 -6.65
C ALA A 107 -12.59 4.56 -7.18
N ASN A 108 -11.42 5.16 -6.91
CA ASN A 108 -10.14 4.56 -7.26
C ASN A 108 -9.64 3.64 -6.14
N ILE A 109 -10.35 2.54 -5.96
CA ILE A 109 -10.02 1.54 -4.94
C ILE A 109 -9.33 0.35 -5.61
N THR A 110 -8.30 -0.21 -4.98
CA THR A 110 -7.58 -1.40 -5.44
C THR A 110 -7.49 -2.43 -4.33
N VAL A 111 -7.77 -3.70 -4.64
CA VAL A 111 -7.67 -4.82 -3.67
C VAL A 111 -6.48 -5.74 -4.00
N MET A 112 -5.90 -6.37 -2.97
CA MET A 112 -4.78 -7.31 -3.16
C MET A 112 -5.27 -8.70 -3.52
N VAL A 113 -4.51 -9.39 -4.36
CA VAL A 113 -4.72 -10.79 -4.71
C VAL A 113 -3.39 -11.54 -4.74
N ASP A 114 -3.40 -12.79 -4.32
CA ASP A 114 -2.22 -13.66 -4.30
C ASP A 114 -2.54 -15.15 -4.54
N ASP A 115 -3.83 -15.49 -4.70
CA ASP A 115 -4.32 -16.86 -4.87
C ASP A 115 -5.46 -16.95 -5.90
N ASP A 116 -5.57 -18.10 -6.56
CA ASP A 116 -6.50 -18.39 -7.65
C ASP A 116 -7.95 -18.53 -7.17
N GLU A 117 -8.17 -19.13 -6.00
CA GLU A 117 -9.51 -19.21 -5.39
C GLU A 117 -10.06 -17.81 -5.11
N HIS A 118 -9.19 -16.90 -4.68
CA HIS A 118 -9.55 -15.52 -4.43
C HIS A 118 -9.94 -14.78 -5.73
N LEU A 119 -9.32 -15.09 -6.87
CA LEU A 119 -9.74 -14.52 -8.17
C LEU A 119 -11.17 -14.94 -8.52
N SER A 120 -11.50 -16.23 -8.38
CA SER A 120 -12.85 -16.73 -8.63
C SER A 120 -13.88 -16.10 -7.69
N PHE A 121 -13.53 -15.93 -6.41
CA PHE A 121 -14.36 -15.28 -5.42
C PHE A 121 -14.66 -13.82 -5.76
N LEU A 122 -13.64 -13.02 -6.11
CA LEU A 122 -13.82 -11.62 -6.50
C LEU A 122 -14.57 -11.48 -7.83
N GLN A 123 -14.33 -12.36 -8.79
CA GLN A 123 -15.05 -12.39 -10.07
C GLN A 123 -16.55 -12.56 -9.86
N ALA A 124 -16.98 -13.47 -8.97
CA ALA A 124 -18.39 -13.69 -8.67
C ALA A 124 -19.04 -12.43 -8.10
N ILE A 125 -18.41 -11.78 -7.12
CA ILE A 125 -18.92 -10.53 -6.53
C ILE A 125 -19.02 -9.42 -7.58
N ALA A 126 -17.98 -9.25 -8.40
CA ALA A 126 -17.98 -8.22 -9.44
C ALA A 126 -19.03 -8.49 -10.54
N HIS A 127 -19.30 -9.76 -10.85
CA HIS A 127 -20.37 -10.15 -11.75
C HIS A 127 -21.74 -9.77 -11.18
N ASP A 128 -22.02 -10.12 -9.92
CA ASP A 128 -23.29 -9.82 -9.24
C ASP A 128 -23.56 -8.30 -9.19
N GLU A 129 -22.54 -7.50 -8.91
CA GLU A 129 -22.65 -6.03 -8.85
C GLU A 129 -22.60 -5.35 -10.23
N GLN A 130 -22.41 -6.12 -11.30
CA GLN A 130 -22.20 -5.64 -12.67
C GLN A 130 -21.12 -4.55 -12.72
N SER A 131 -19.97 -4.85 -12.12
CA SER A 131 -18.86 -3.92 -11.89
C SER A 131 -17.51 -4.61 -12.13
N GLN A 132 -16.41 -3.96 -11.76
CA GLN A 132 -15.06 -4.50 -11.89
C GLN A 132 -14.24 -4.19 -10.64
N PHE A 133 -13.35 -5.12 -10.27
CA PHE A 133 -12.30 -4.85 -9.30
C PHE A 133 -11.02 -4.39 -9.99
N CYS A 134 -10.44 -3.29 -9.54
CA CYS A 134 -9.02 -3.04 -9.73
C CYS A 134 -8.24 -3.91 -8.73
N ILE A 135 -7.33 -4.74 -9.23
CA ILE A 135 -6.57 -5.68 -8.42
C ILE A 135 -5.06 -5.44 -8.53
N CYS A 136 -4.36 -5.67 -7.43
CA CYS A 136 -2.90 -5.61 -7.32
C CYS A 136 -2.38 -6.96 -6.82
N ILE A 137 -1.33 -7.49 -7.45
CA ILE A 137 -0.75 -8.77 -6.99
C ILE A 137 0.13 -8.52 -5.77
N ASP A 138 -0.12 -9.21 -4.64
CA ASP A 138 0.79 -9.19 -3.48
C ASP A 138 1.86 -10.28 -3.64
N VAL A 139 3.12 -9.86 -3.58
CA VAL A 139 4.28 -10.73 -3.80
C VAL A 139 5.18 -10.73 -2.56
N ASP A 140 5.45 -11.94 -2.06
CA ASP A 140 6.38 -12.15 -0.96
C ASP A 140 7.81 -12.07 -1.49
N MET A 141 8.52 -10.98 -1.20
CA MET A 141 9.93 -10.78 -1.54
C MET A 141 10.88 -11.30 -0.45
N SER A 142 10.42 -12.13 0.50
CA SER A 142 11.34 -12.78 1.45
C SER A 142 12.22 -13.79 0.72
N THR A 143 13.55 -13.61 0.79
CA THR A 143 14.50 -14.61 0.29
C THR A 143 14.99 -15.48 1.45
N ASN A 144 15.08 -16.79 1.21
CA ASN A 144 15.64 -17.76 2.15
C ASN A 144 17.17 -17.69 2.08
N PHE A 145 17.84 -17.37 3.18
CA PHE A 145 19.29 -17.49 3.28
C PHE A 145 19.63 -18.66 4.22
N ASN A 146 20.48 -19.59 3.77
CA ASN A 146 21.07 -20.67 4.59
C ASN A 146 20.10 -21.49 5.47
N GLY A 147 18.95 -21.91 4.93
CA GLY A 147 18.03 -22.83 5.64
C GLY A 147 17.24 -22.22 6.80
N PHE A 148 17.40 -20.92 7.07
CA PHE A 148 16.60 -20.20 8.07
C PHE A 148 15.56 -19.31 7.38
N HIS A 149 14.29 -19.66 7.57
CA HIS A 149 13.15 -18.88 7.08
C HIS A 149 12.88 -17.69 8.02
N PHE A 150 13.41 -16.52 7.68
CA PHE A 150 13.04 -15.26 8.33
C PHE A 150 12.13 -14.45 7.41
N GLY A 151 10.82 -14.61 7.59
CA GLY A 151 9.81 -13.88 6.84
C GLY A 151 8.42 -14.14 7.40
N VAL A 152 7.54 -13.14 7.28
CA VAL A 152 6.10 -13.37 7.43
C VAL A 152 5.64 -14.14 6.19
N ARG A 153 4.98 -15.30 6.35
CA ARG A 153 4.34 -16.02 5.24
C ARG A 153 3.17 -15.18 4.72
N ARG A 154 3.45 -14.13 3.96
CA ARG A 154 2.42 -13.16 3.54
C ARG A 154 1.73 -13.59 2.25
N SER A 155 2.47 -14.09 1.28
CA SER A 155 1.95 -14.51 -0.02
C SER A 155 2.68 -15.77 -0.52
N PRO A 156 1.97 -16.69 -1.20
CA PRO A 156 2.58 -17.87 -1.83
C PRO A 156 3.37 -17.53 -3.11
N LEU A 157 3.24 -16.30 -3.63
CA LEU A 157 3.90 -15.81 -4.83
C LEU A 157 5.28 -15.25 -4.46
N ARG A 158 6.32 -16.05 -4.70
CA ARG A 158 7.72 -15.75 -4.31
C ARG A 158 8.71 -15.65 -5.47
N THR A 159 8.32 -16.13 -6.66
CA THR A 159 9.22 -16.16 -7.83
C THR A 159 8.58 -15.44 -8.99
N THR A 160 9.43 -14.88 -9.86
CA THR A 160 9.03 -14.21 -11.10
C THR A 160 8.11 -15.08 -11.94
N GLU A 161 8.42 -16.38 -12.09
CA GLU A 161 7.63 -17.32 -12.87
C GLU A 161 6.23 -17.50 -12.29
N LYS A 162 6.12 -17.66 -10.96
CA LYS A 162 4.82 -17.80 -10.28
C LYS A 162 3.97 -16.55 -10.44
N VAL A 163 4.56 -15.37 -10.26
CA VAL A 163 3.87 -14.08 -10.45
C VAL A 163 3.39 -13.93 -11.90
N VAL A 164 4.23 -14.28 -12.88
CA VAL A 164 3.87 -14.20 -14.30
C VAL A 164 2.75 -15.19 -14.64
N GLN A 165 2.81 -16.43 -14.13
CA GLN A 165 1.75 -17.42 -14.34
C GLN A 165 0.44 -16.96 -13.70
N PHE A 166 0.48 -16.42 -12.48
CA PHE A 166 -0.69 -15.86 -11.81
C PHE A 166 -1.29 -14.68 -12.59
N ALA A 167 -0.47 -13.74 -13.04
CA ALA A 167 -0.88 -12.62 -13.87
C ALA A 167 -1.47 -13.05 -15.24
N LYS A 168 -1.06 -14.20 -15.78
CA LYS A 168 -1.68 -14.79 -16.96
C LYS A 168 -3.08 -15.31 -16.64
N ARG A 169 -3.28 -16.00 -15.52
CA ARG A 169 -4.58 -16.53 -15.10
C ARG A 169 -5.62 -15.44 -14.84
N ILE A 170 -5.21 -14.28 -14.32
CA ILE A 170 -6.08 -13.11 -14.17
C ILE A 170 -6.83 -12.75 -15.48
N GLN A 171 -6.23 -12.99 -16.65
CA GLN A 171 -6.87 -12.66 -17.94
C GLN A 171 -8.13 -13.49 -18.25
N ASN A 172 -8.33 -14.59 -17.54
CA ASN A 172 -9.54 -15.42 -17.66
C ASN A 172 -10.74 -14.82 -16.91
N TYR A 173 -10.55 -13.72 -16.17
CA TYR A 173 -11.56 -13.09 -15.31
C TYR A 173 -11.92 -11.70 -15.85
N PRO A 174 -13.02 -11.56 -16.63
CA PRO A 174 -13.34 -10.32 -17.35
C PRO A 174 -13.70 -9.14 -16.43
N ASN A 175 -14.09 -9.41 -15.18
CA ASN A 175 -14.42 -8.37 -14.20
C ASN A 175 -13.24 -7.99 -13.29
N LEU A 176 -12.05 -8.55 -13.53
CA LEU A 176 -10.84 -8.25 -12.76
C LEU A 176 -9.81 -7.51 -13.62
N LYS A 177 -9.42 -6.30 -13.16
CA LYS A 177 -8.46 -5.45 -13.85
C LYS A 177 -7.16 -5.37 -13.07
N LEU A 178 -6.11 -6.00 -13.58
CA LEU A 178 -4.77 -5.88 -13.00
C LEU A 178 -4.21 -4.47 -13.19
N VAL A 179 -3.98 -3.76 -12.07
CA VAL A 179 -3.49 -2.37 -12.04
C VAL A 179 -2.14 -2.19 -11.35
N GLY A 180 -1.61 -3.22 -10.71
CA GLY A 180 -0.35 -3.11 -9.98
C GLY A 180 0.22 -4.43 -9.51
N ILE A 181 1.43 -4.36 -8.98
CA ILE A 181 2.08 -5.41 -8.20
C ILE A 181 2.66 -4.73 -6.97
N MET A 182 2.44 -5.31 -5.79
CA MET A 182 3.02 -4.88 -4.53
C MET A 182 4.01 -5.96 -4.07
N GLY A 183 5.26 -5.56 -3.84
CA GLY A 183 6.28 -6.43 -3.26
C GLY A 183 6.64 -5.92 -1.87
N TYR A 184 6.69 -6.80 -0.88
CA TYR A 184 7.18 -6.42 0.45
C TYR A 184 8.55 -7.02 0.73
N GLU A 185 9.57 -6.18 0.71
CA GLU A 185 10.94 -6.57 1.06
C GLU A 185 11.07 -6.65 2.59
N ALA A 186 10.85 -7.84 3.16
CA ALA A 186 11.05 -8.09 4.59
C ALA A 186 12.52 -7.92 5.05
N GLN A 187 13.48 -7.89 4.11
CA GLN A 187 14.92 -7.85 4.40
C GLN A 187 15.50 -6.45 4.63
N LEU A 188 14.82 -5.39 4.17
CA LEU A 188 15.35 -4.02 4.30
C LEU A 188 15.16 -3.39 5.68
N ALA A 189 14.52 -4.07 6.64
CA ALA A 189 14.58 -3.68 8.04
C ALA A 189 15.99 -3.89 8.65
N GLY A 190 16.93 -4.53 7.93
CA GLY A 190 18.30 -4.74 8.43
C GLY A 190 19.43 -5.01 7.42
N VAL A 191 19.22 -5.48 6.19
CA VAL A 191 20.33 -5.93 5.29
C VAL A 191 20.12 -5.52 3.81
N THR A 192 21.20 -5.52 3.01
CA THR A 192 21.42 -4.81 1.73
C THR A 192 20.73 -5.42 0.49
N ASP A 193 20.39 -4.53 -0.46
CA ASP A 193 19.82 -4.72 -1.80
C ASP A 193 20.10 -6.07 -2.50
N TYR A 194 19.05 -6.88 -2.63
CA TYR A 194 18.87 -7.86 -3.69
C TYR A 194 17.40 -7.91 -4.08
N SER A 195 16.95 -6.93 -4.87
CA SER A 195 15.64 -7.02 -5.55
C SER A 195 15.87 -7.58 -6.95
N ASP A 196 15.21 -8.68 -7.32
CA ASP A 196 15.28 -9.25 -8.67
C ASP A 196 14.73 -8.23 -9.69
N GLN A 197 15.64 -7.61 -10.45
CA GLN A 197 15.36 -6.52 -11.39
C GLN A 197 14.36 -6.94 -12.49
N SER A 198 14.25 -8.25 -12.77
CA SER A 198 13.39 -8.81 -13.82
C SER A 198 11.89 -8.64 -13.53
N ILE A 199 11.48 -8.75 -12.26
CA ILE A 199 10.08 -8.56 -11.83
C ILE A 199 9.66 -7.11 -12.08
N LYS A 200 10.54 -6.17 -11.74
CA LYS A 200 10.32 -4.73 -11.92
C LYS A 200 10.13 -4.39 -13.40
N ASP A 201 11.04 -4.84 -14.26
CA ASP A 201 11.01 -4.52 -15.69
C ASP A 201 9.78 -5.08 -16.41
N PHE A 202 9.37 -6.30 -16.08
CA PHE A 202 8.17 -6.92 -16.65
C PHE A 202 6.89 -6.23 -16.18
N ALA A 203 6.78 -5.95 -14.88
CA ALA A 203 5.63 -5.26 -14.31
C ALA A 203 5.47 -3.86 -14.93
N ILE A 204 6.57 -3.11 -15.06
CA ILE A 204 6.60 -1.79 -15.71
C ILE A 204 6.14 -1.89 -17.17
N LYS A 205 6.60 -2.89 -17.94
CA LYS A 205 6.26 -3.05 -19.36
C LYS A 205 4.77 -3.36 -19.57
N ARG A 206 4.12 -4.08 -18.66
CA ARG A 206 2.71 -4.46 -18.78
C ARG A 206 1.76 -3.41 -18.17
N LEU A 207 2.16 -2.78 -17.07
CA LEU A 207 1.45 -1.65 -16.47
C LEU A 207 1.39 -0.43 -17.40
N LYS A 208 2.45 -0.17 -18.17
CA LYS A 208 2.45 0.89 -19.21
C LYS A 208 1.41 0.69 -20.33
N LYS A 209 0.93 -0.53 -20.56
CA LYS A 209 -0.16 -0.78 -21.54
C LYS A 209 -1.54 -0.53 -20.97
N SER A 210 -1.70 -0.60 -19.66
CA SER A 210 -2.92 -0.20 -18.97
C SER A 210 -2.85 1.30 -18.69
N LYS A 211 -3.85 2.10 -19.11
CA LYS A 211 -3.94 3.52 -18.72
C LYS A 211 -4.27 3.65 -17.23
N CYS A 212 -3.35 3.27 -16.35
CA CYS A 212 -3.49 3.37 -14.90
C CYS A 212 -2.45 4.36 -14.37
N LYS A 213 -2.91 5.43 -13.72
CA LYS A 213 -2.06 6.49 -13.14
C LYS A 213 -1.40 6.07 -11.81
N THR A 214 -1.64 4.85 -11.34
CA THR A 214 -1.27 4.42 -9.99
C THR A 214 -0.44 3.15 -10.08
N CYS A 215 0.88 3.29 -10.08
CA CYS A 215 1.83 2.17 -9.95
C CYS A 215 2.76 2.47 -8.79
N ALA A 216 2.44 1.92 -7.63
CA ALA A 216 3.35 1.92 -6.49
C ALA A 216 4.31 0.71 -6.62
N PHE A 217 5.49 0.93 -7.20
CA PHE A 217 6.65 0.11 -6.86
C PHE A 217 7.37 0.82 -5.71
N GLU A 218 7.01 0.45 -4.48
CA GLU A 218 7.64 0.99 -3.29
C GLU A 218 8.71 0.02 -2.78
N THR A 219 9.95 0.22 -3.24
CA THR A 219 11.11 -0.09 -2.41
C THR A 219 11.25 1.06 -1.44
N ALA A 220 10.97 0.83 -0.15
CA ALA A 220 11.32 1.76 0.91
C ALA A 220 12.85 1.74 1.11
N THR A 221 13.59 2.42 0.24
CA THR A 221 15.04 2.58 0.39
C THR A 221 15.32 3.63 1.47
N SER A 222 15.56 3.15 2.69
CA SER A 222 16.25 3.92 3.72
C SER A 222 17.71 3.45 3.81
N ARG A 223 18.63 4.14 3.13
CA ARG A 223 20.09 4.09 3.37
C ARG A 223 20.71 5.43 2.97
N LYS A 224 21.80 5.96 3.53
CA LYS A 224 22.64 5.73 4.73
C LYS A 224 23.58 6.95 4.78
N SER A 225 23.83 7.57 5.94
CA SER A 225 25.18 7.84 6.46
C SER A 225 25.11 8.70 7.74
N PHE A 226 25.44 8.09 8.87
CA PHE A 226 26.02 8.79 10.01
C PHE A 226 27.11 7.88 10.55
N ALA A 227 28.32 8.07 10.03
CA ALA A 227 29.55 7.61 10.65
C ALA A 227 30.70 8.48 10.12
N GLN A 228 31.49 8.99 11.06
CA GLN A 228 32.75 9.73 10.94
C GLN A 228 32.69 11.23 10.60
N ARG A 229 32.77 12.06 11.65
CA ARG A 229 33.89 13.00 11.90
C ARG A 229 33.74 13.68 13.28
N ARG A 230 34.40 13.09 14.28
CA ARG A 230 35.14 13.70 15.41
C ARG A 230 36.32 12.72 15.56
N HIS A 231 37.58 13.05 15.35
CA HIS A 231 38.36 14.22 15.70
C HIS A 231 39.02 14.88 14.49
#